data_AF-A0A5B0NEW4-F1
#
_entry.id   AF-A0A5B0NEW4-F1
#
_cell.length_a   1.000
_cell.length_b   1.000
_cell.length_c   1.000
_cell.angle_alpha   90.00
_cell.angle_beta   90.00
_cell.angle_gamma   90.00
#
_symmetry.space_group_name_H-M   'P 1'
#
loop_
_entity.id
_entity.type
_entity.pdbx_description
1 polymer ?
#
loop_
_entity_poly.entity_id
_entity_poly.type
_entity_poly.pdbx_seq_one_letter_code
_entity_poly.pdbx_strand_id
1 'polypeptide(L)'
;MGGSPEVIEAAAEIGIEHCLGLTCDPIDGLVQIPCIERNALGAVKAVTAAQLALSGDGVHSVSLDEAIAAMRQTAKDMSSKYKETSRAGLATSVKGARIPVTVPDC
;
A
#
# COMPACT_ATOMS: atom_id res chain seq x y z
N MET A 1 -5.81 15.29 -16.17
CA MET A 1 -6.75 15.82 -15.15
C MET A 1 -6.41 17.25 -14.70
N GLY A 2 -5.24 17.81 -15.03
CA GLY A 2 -5.02 19.28 -14.96
C GLY A 2 -4.98 19.93 -13.58
N GLY A 3 -4.77 19.17 -12.50
CA GLY A 3 -4.76 19.68 -11.13
C GLY A 3 -3.55 20.58 -10.82
N SER A 4 -3.74 21.50 -9.86
CA SER A 4 -2.67 22.34 -9.31
C SER A 4 -1.73 21.53 -8.40
N PRO A 5 -0.56 22.07 -8.00
CA PRO A 5 0.32 21.42 -7.04
C PRO A 5 -0.39 21.00 -5.74
N GLU A 6 -1.29 21.83 -5.22
CA GLU A 6 -2.05 21.56 -4.00
C GLU A 6 -2.99 20.35 -4.17
N VAL A 7 -3.63 20.23 -5.33
CA VAL A 7 -4.45 19.06 -5.69
C VAL A 7 -3.59 17.80 -5.83
N ILE A 8 -2.39 17.94 -6.39
CA ILE A 8 -1.45 16.81 -6.54
C ILE A 8 -0.98 16.32 -5.17
N GLU A 9 -0.63 17.23 -4.26
CA GLU A 9 -0.25 16.91 -2.89
C GLU A 9 -1.40 16.24 -2.12
N ALA A 10 -2.62 16.77 -2.22
CA ALA A 10 -3.81 16.17 -1.65
C ALA A 10 -4.04 14.73 -2.17
N ALA A 11 -3.89 14.50 -3.47
CA ALA A 11 -4.07 13.17 -4.04
C ALA A 11 -2.98 12.19 -3.56
N ALA A 12 -1.74 12.66 -3.42
CA ALA A 12 -0.63 11.85 -2.90
C ALA A 12 -0.83 11.50 -1.43
N GLU A 13 -1.32 12.46 -0.63
CA GLU A 13 -1.61 12.33 0.78
C GLU A 13 -2.68 11.26 1.02
N ILE A 14 -3.86 11.39 0.40
CA ILE A 14 -4.93 10.36 0.46
C ILE A 14 -4.39 8.98 0.05
N GLY A 15 -3.55 8.92 -0.98
CA GLY A 15 -2.93 7.67 -1.43
C GLY A 15 -2.06 7.00 -0.36
N ILE A 16 -1.24 7.79 0.35
CA ILE A 16 -0.39 7.34 1.44
C ILE A 16 -1.22 6.92 2.65
N GLU A 17 -2.21 7.73 3.05
CA GLU A 17 -3.07 7.43 4.20
C GLU A 17 -3.72 6.05 4.06
N HIS A 18 -4.24 5.75 2.87
CA HIS A 18 -4.89 4.48 2.56
C HIS A 18 -3.92 3.27 2.44
N CYS A 19 -2.63 3.48 2.68
CA CYS A 19 -1.59 2.45 2.70
C CYS A 19 -0.79 2.41 4.02
N LEU A 20 -1.13 3.26 5.00
CA LEU A 20 -0.45 3.30 6.30
C LEU A 20 -0.54 1.94 7.03
N GLY A 21 0.60 1.49 7.56
CA GLY A 21 0.68 0.27 8.36
C GLY A 21 0.54 -1.05 7.58
N LEU A 22 0.52 -1.01 6.25
CA LEU A 22 0.44 -2.23 5.43
C LEU A 22 1.69 -3.11 5.64
N THR A 23 1.49 -4.31 6.18
CA THR A 23 2.55 -5.30 6.42
C THR A 23 2.94 -6.03 5.14
N CYS A 24 4.13 -6.65 5.10
CA CYS A 24 4.67 -7.33 3.91
C CYS A 24 5.08 -8.79 4.18
N ASP A 25 4.11 -9.64 4.52
CA ASP A 25 4.33 -11.09 4.71
C ASP A 25 3.46 -11.90 3.73
N PRO A 26 3.84 -12.00 2.45
CA PRO A 26 3.06 -12.73 1.45
C PRO A 26 3.10 -14.24 1.68
N ILE A 27 2.07 -14.95 1.22
CA ILE A 27 1.96 -16.41 1.36
C ILE A 27 3.15 -17.09 0.69
N ASP A 28 3.76 -18.05 1.40
CA ASP A 28 4.95 -18.81 0.95
C ASP A 28 6.15 -17.93 0.52
N GLY A 29 6.16 -16.64 0.90
CA GLY A 29 7.20 -15.70 0.46
C GLY A 29 7.10 -15.29 -1.02
N LEU A 30 6.01 -15.64 -1.70
CA LEU A 30 5.83 -15.39 -3.13
C LEU A 30 5.20 -14.03 -3.41
N VAL A 31 5.66 -13.33 -4.44
CA VAL A 31 5.07 -12.04 -4.88
C VAL A 31 3.81 -12.28 -5.72
N GLN A 32 2.83 -12.97 -5.14
CA GLN A 32 1.55 -13.29 -5.77
C GLN A 32 0.39 -12.86 -4.89
N ILE A 33 0.23 -13.50 -3.73
CA ILE A 33 -0.86 -13.21 -2.79
C ILE A 33 -0.27 -12.59 -1.52
N PRO A 34 -0.72 -11.40 -1.09
CA PRO A 34 -1.76 -10.54 -1.67
C PRO A 34 -1.23 -9.49 -2.67
N CYS A 35 0.00 -9.65 -3.16
CA CYS A 35 0.71 -8.63 -3.95
C CYS A 35 -0.03 -8.18 -5.21
N ILE A 36 -0.66 -9.11 -5.95
CA ILE A 36 -1.37 -8.84 -7.21
C ILE A 36 -2.62 -8.01 -6.93
N GLU A 37 -3.46 -8.47 -5.99
CA GLU A 37 -4.69 -7.74 -5.63
C GLU A 37 -4.38 -6.39 -4.96
N ARG A 38 -3.27 -6.28 -4.22
CA ARG A 38 -2.79 -4.98 -3.70
C ARG A 38 -2.44 -4.00 -4.82
N ASN A 39 -1.86 -4.45 -5.93
CA ASN A 39 -1.62 -3.58 -7.09
C ASN A 39 -2.93 -3.13 -7.75
N ALA A 40 -3.87 -4.06 -7.95
CA ALA A 40 -5.17 -3.72 -8.53
C ALA A 40 -5.93 -2.71 -7.64
N LEU A 41 -6.00 -2.96 -6.34
CA LEU A 41 -6.62 -2.05 -5.37
C LEU A 41 -5.84 -0.73 -5.26
N GLY A 42 -4.51 -0.75 -5.37
CA GLY A 42 -3.67 0.45 -5.40
C GLY A 42 -3.97 1.36 -6.58
N ALA A 43 -4.16 0.79 -7.78
CA ALA A 43 -4.55 1.55 -8.96
C ALA A 43 -5.93 2.20 -8.79
N VAL A 44 -6.90 1.48 -8.23
CA VAL A 44 -8.22 2.02 -7.93
C VAL A 44 -8.12 3.17 -6.92
N LYS A 45 -7.40 2.96 -5.81
CA LYS A 45 -7.16 3.98 -4.79
C LYS A 45 -6.51 5.23 -5.38
N ALA A 46 -5.53 5.10 -6.27
CA ALA A 46 -4.86 6.24 -6.89
C ALA A 46 -5.81 7.08 -7.75
N VAL A 47 -6.65 6.43 -8.57
CA VAL A 47 -7.66 7.13 -9.38
C VAL A 47 -8.70 7.80 -8.50
N THR A 48 -9.20 7.11 -7.47
CA THR A 48 -10.17 7.66 -6.52
C THR A 48 -9.58 8.83 -5.72
N ALA A 49 -8.33 8.73 -5.26
CA ALA A 49 -7.65 9.81 -4.56
C ALA A 49 -7.52 11.06 -5.42
N ALA A 50 -7.14 10.90 -6.70
CA ALA A 50 -7.10 12.03 -7.64
C ALA A 50 -8.49 12.67 -7.85
N GLN A 51 -9.55 11.87 -7.94
CA GLN A 51 -10.92 12.38 -8.07
C GLN A 51 -11.39 13.12 -6.81
N LEU A 52 -11.07 12.61 -5.62
CA LEU A 52 -11.39 13.25 -4.34
C LEU A 52 -10.65 14.58 -4.20
N ALA A 53 -9.35 14.60 -4.49
CA ALA A 53 -8.52 15.81 -4.44
C ALA A 53 -9.02 16.90 -5.39
N LEU A 54 -9.41 16.53 -6.63
CA LEU A 54 -10.00 17.45 -7.59
C LEU A 54 -11.37 17.97 -7.15
N SER A 55 -12.18 17.12 -6.50
CA SER A 55 -13.52 17.50 -6.03
C SER A 55 -13.47 18.39 -4.78
N GLY A 56 -12.40 18.29 -4.00
CA GLY A 56 -12.15 19.10 -2.80
C GLY A 56 -11.27 20.32 -3.02
N ASP A 57 -10.97 20.69 -4.28
CA ASP A 57 -10.07 21.80 -4.63
C ASP A 57 -8.69 21.73 -3.94
N GLY A 58 -8.19 20.52 -3.68
CA GLY A 58 -6.93 20.29 -2.98
C GLY A 58 -6.97 20.57 -1.47
N VAL A 59 -8.14 20.88 -0.89
CA VAL A 59 -8.28 21.13 0.56
C VAL A 59 -8.32 19.81 1.33
N HIS A 60 -7.37 19.65 2.24
CA HIS A 60 -7.25 18.49 3.13
C HIS A 60 -6.78 18.92 4.52
N SER A 61 -7.18 18.18 5.55
CA SER A 61 -6.85 18.51 6.95
C SER A 61 -5.46 18.02 7.37
N VAL A 62 -4.92 17.02 6.68
CA VAL A 62 -3.65 16.38 6.98
C VAL A 62 -2.71 16.68 5.82
N SER A 63 -1.59 17.34 6.09
CA SER A 63 -0.61 17.62 5.03
C SER A 63 0.11 16.34 4.57
N LEU A 64 0.60 16.36 3.33
CA LEU A 64 1.41 15.27 2.79
C LEU A 64 2.62 14.93 3.69
N ASP A 65 3.28 15.94 4.25
CA ASP A 65 4.42 15.75 5.14
C ASP A 65 4.03 15.06 6.46
N GLU A 66 2.87 15.38 7.03
CA GLU A 66 2.34 14.71 8.22
C GLU A 66 2.03 13.24 7.94
N ALA A 67 1.41 12.93 6.79
CA ALA A 67 1.13 11.56 6.37
C ALA A 67 2.43 10.76 6.16
N ILE A 68 3.46 11.35 5.55
CA ILE A 68 4.79 10.74 5.38
C ILE A 68 5.46 10.50 6.74
N ALA A 69 5.39 11.47 7.66
CA ALA A 69 5.94 11.34 9.00
C ALA A 69 5.26 10.19 9.77
N ALA A 70 3.93 10.09 9.68
CA ALA A 70 3.15 9.00 10.26
C ALA A 70 3.52 7.64 9.64
N MET A 71 3.70 7.58 8.32
CA MET A 71 4.15 6.36 7.62
C MET A 71 5.52 5.90 8.11
N ARG A 72 6.46 6.85 8.22
CA ARG A 72 7.82 6.57 8.70
C ARG A 72 7.82 6.10 10.15
N GLN A 73 7.03 6.72 11.01
CA GLN A 73 6.91 6.31 12.42
C GLN A 73 6.34 4.90 12.52
N THR A 74 5.25 4.62 11.80
CA THR A 74 4.64 3.28 11.73
C THR A 74 5.64 2.23 11.26
N ALA A 75 6.43 2.54 10.23
CA ALA A 75 7.46 1.63 9.71
C ALA A 75 8.57 1.36 10.72
N LYS A 76 8.96 2.34 11.55
CA LYS A 76 9.95 2.14 12.63
C LYS A 76 9.40 1.23 13.72
N ASP A 77 8.16 1.46 14.13
CA ASP A 77 7.52 0.74 15.24
C ASP A 77 7.07 -0.67 14.84
N MET A 78 6.88 -0.92 13.54
CA MET A 78 6.52 -2.23 13.03
C MET A 78 7.60 -3.27 13.37
N SER A 79 7.17 -4.34 14.05
CA SER A 79 8.02 -5.49 14.34
C SER A 79 8.65 -6.04 13.07
N SER A 80 9.94 -6.38 13.12
CA SER A 80 10.68 -6.91 11.97
C SER A 80 10.02 -8.12 11.34
N LYS A 81 9.30 -8.93 12.12
CA LYS A 81 8.59 -10.12 11.62
C LYS A 81 7.42 -9.82 10.69
N TYR A 82 6.86 -8.60 10.71
CA TYR A 82 5.73 -8.16 9.85
C TYR A 82 6.15 -7.34 8.62
N LYS A 83 7.46 -7.11 8.46
CA LYS A 83 8.06 -6.48 7.28
C LYS A 83 8.31 -7.55 6.22
N GLU A 84 9.15 -7.26 5.23
CA GLU A 84 9.53 -8.15 4.12
C GLU A 84 10.38 -9.37 4.55
N THR A 85 9.88 -10.15 5.51
CA THR A 85 10.58 -11.33 6.03
C THR A 85 9.82 -12.62 5.81
N SER A 86 8.50 -12.57 5.58
CA SER A 86 7.63 -13.74 5.49
C SER A 86 7.66 -14.62 6.74
N ARG A 87 7.92 -14.01 7.91
CA ARG A 87 8.06 -14.70 9.20
C ARG A 87 6.83 -14.53 10.10
N ALA A 88 5.85 -13.75 9.69
CA ALA A 88 4.57 -13.62 10.39
C ALA A 88 3.40 -13.49 9.39
N GLY A 89 2.31 -12.82 9.79
CA GLY A 89 1.20 -12.47 8.90
C GLY A 89 0.62 -13.65 8.10
N LEU A 90 0.26 -13.36 6.84
CA LEU A 90 -0.32 -14.34 5.91
C LEU A 90 0.66 -15.49 5.63
N ALA A 91 1.96 -15.20 5.53
CA ALA A 91 3.01 -16.18 5.29
C ALA A 91 3.00 -17.36 6.28
N THR A 92 2.65 -17.12 7.54
CA THR A 92 2.65 -18.16 8.58
C THR A 92 1.26 -18.65 8.98
N SER A 93 0.24 -17.82 8.76
CA SER A 93 -1.14 -18.09 9.18
C SER A 93 -1.91 -18.92 8.15
N VAL A 94 -1.55 -18.83 6.86
CA VAL A 94 -2.17 -19.60 5.78
C VAL A 94 -1.22 -20.71 5.37
N LYS A 95 -1.64 -21.97 5.55
CA LYS A 95 -0.86 -23.16 5.18
C LYS A 95 -1.59 -23.97 4.12
N GLY A 96 -0.86 -24.47 3.13
CA GLY A 96 -1.41 -25.35 2.10
C GLY A 96 -2.24 -24.65 1.03
N ALA A 97 -2.10 -23.33 0.89
CA ALA A 97 -2.64 -22.62 -0.27
C ALA A 97 -1.96 -23.14 -1.53
N ARG A 98 -2.73 -23.67 -2.48
CA ARG A 98 -2.18 -24.04 -3.80
C ARG A 98 -2.06 -22.77 -4.63
N ILE A 99 -0.89 -22.14 -4.54
CA ILE A 99 -0.54 -21.01 -5.37
C ILE A 99 0.07 -21.57 -6.67
N PRO A 100 -0.60 -21.44 -7.83
CA PRO A 100 -0.08 -21.94 -9.08
C PRO A 100 1.18 -21.14 -9.46
N VAL A 101 2.34 -21.75 -9.27
CA VAL A 101 3.62 -21.23 -9.75
C VAL A 101 3.92 -21.86 -11.11
N THR A 102 3.89 -21.07 -12.17
CA THR A 102 4.57 -21.45 -13.41
C THR A 102 6.05 -21.21 -13.18
N VAL A 103 6.76 -22.24 -12.71
CA VAL A 103 8.22 -22.20 -12.69
C VAL A 103 8.64 -22.28 -14.16
N PRO A 104 9.33 -21.27 -14.72
CA PRO A 104 9.90 -21.42 -16.05
C PRO A 104 10.91 -22.56 -15.96
N ASP A 105 10.76 -23.60 -16.77
CA ASP A 105 11.78 -24.62 -16.93
C ASP A 105 13.05 -23.91 -17.42
N CYS A 106 13.99 -23.69 -16.51
CA CYS A 106 15.34 -23.23 -16.83
C CYS A 106 16.25 -24.43 -17.10
#